data_AF-A0A953SVN8-F1
#
_entry.id   AF-A0A953SVN8-F1
#
_cell.length_a   1.000
_cell.length_b   1.000
_cell.length_c   1.000
_cell.angle_alpha   90.00
_cell.angle_beta   90.00
_cell.angle_gamma   90.00
#
_symmetry.space_group_name_H-M   'P 1'
#
loop_
_entity.id
_entity.type
_entity.pdbx_description
1 polymer ?
#
loop_
_entity_poly.entity_id
_entity_poly.type
_entity_poly.pdbx_seq_one_letter_code
_entity_poly.pdbx_strand_id
1 'polypeptide(L)'
;MKNYYLISFTSIAAILIFFAATMMSQDSQTSIKAFNSSINKEKSGDYKAAIDELLKVYNDYKSNYLFNLRLGWLYYSKKDYSNSKKYYS
;
A
#
# COMPACT_ATOMS: atom_id res chain seq x y z
N MET A 1 20.08 -29.83 -34.36
CA MET A 1 19.37 -28.54 -34.48
C MET A 1 18.01 -28.52 -33.77
N LYS A 2 17.16 -29.56 -33.92
CA LYS A 2 15.82 -29.63 -33.30
C LYS A 2 15.80 -29.52 -31.76
N ASN A 3 16.82 -30.05 -31.08
CA ASN A 3 16.91 -30.04 -29.60
C ASN A 3 17.18 -28.65 -29.00
N TYR A 4 17.86 -27.75 -29.73
CA TYR A 4 18.14 -26.40 -29.23
C TYR A 4 16.88 -25.53 -29.18
N TYR A 5 15.96 -25.70 -30.14
CA TYR A 5 14.66 -25.04 -30.12
C TYR A 5 13.82 -25.49 -28.92
N LEU A 6 13.85 -26.79 -28.61
CA LEU A 6 13.15 -27.36 -27.46
C LEU A 6 13.67 -26.79 -26.13
N ILE A 7 15.00 -26.72 -25.98
CA ILE A 7 15.65 -26.15 -24.79
C ILE A 7 15.34 -24.64 -24.67
N SER A 8 15.36 -23.90 -25.78
CA SER A 8 15.01 -22.47 -25.77
C SER A 8 13.55 -22.25 -25.39
N PHE A 9 12.63 -23.10 -25.87
CA PHE A 9 11.21 -23.04 -25.56
C PHE A 9 10.94 -23.31 -24.08
N THR A 10 11.60 -24.33 -23.50
CA THR A 10 11.50 -24.62 -22.07
C THR A 10 12.07 -23.49 -21.20
N SER A 11 13.15 -22.84 -21.65
CA SER A 11 13.75 -21.71 -20.93
C SER A 11 12.84 -20.48 -20.94
N ILE A 12 12.22 -20.18 -22.09
CA ILE A 12 11.24 -19.09 -22.22
C ILE A 12 10.01 -19.36 -21.35
N ALA A 13 9.50 -20.60 -21.34
CA ALA A 13 8.37 -20.98 -20.49
C ALA A 13 8.70 -20.81 -19.00
N ALA A 14 9.90 -21.19 -18.56
CA ALA A 14 10.35 -21.02 -17.18
C ALA A 14 10.44 -19.54 -16.77
N ILE A 15 10.93 -18.68 -17.66
CA ILE A 15 10.98 -17.22 -17.44
C ILE A 15 9.56 -16.63 -17.32
N LEU A 16 8.64 -17.07 -18.17
CA LEU A 16 7.24 -16.62 -18.13
C LEU A 16 6.53 -17.05 -16.84
N ILE A 17 6.77 -18.27 -16.36
CA ILE A 17 6.21 -18.77 -15.09
C ILE A 17 6.77 -17.98 -13.91
N PHE A 18 8.07 -17.68 -13.90
CA PHE A 18 8.70 -16.87 -12.86
C PHE A 18 8.12 -15.45 -12.81
N PHE A 19 7.90 -14.83 -13.97
CA PHE A 19 7.31 -13.48 -14.04
C PHE A 19 5.83 -13.49 -13.59
N ALA A 20 5.05 -14.50 -13.99
CA ALA A 20 3.66 -14.66 -13.56
C ALA A 20 3.53 -14.81 -12.03
N ALA A 21 4.48 -15.50 -11.37
CA ALA A 21 4.48 -15.65 -9.92
C ALA A 21 4.67 -14.32 -9.17
N THR A 22 5.31 -13.31 -9.78
CA THR A 22 5.48 -11.98 -9.18
C THR A 22 4.20 -11.12 -9.23
N MET A 23 3.17 -11.53 -9.98
CA MET A 23 1.92 -10.76 -10.12
C MET A 23 0.94 -10.96 -8.95
N MET A 24 1.30 -11.71 -7.91
CA MET A 24 0.50 -11.78 -6.69
C MET A 24 0.61 -10.47 -5.90
N SER A 25 -0.25 -9.51 -6.21
CA SER A 25 -0.41 -8.26 -5.45
C SER A 25 -0.90 -8.53 -4.02
N GLN A 26 0.02 -8.62 -3.06
CA GLN A 26 -0.30 -8.61 -1.62
C GLN A 26 -0.70 -7.21 -1.12
N ASP A 27 -0.37 -6.18 -1.89
CA ASP A 27 -0.45 -4.77 -1.53
C ASP A 27 -1.90 -4.28 -1.27
N SER A 28 -2.85 -4.70 -2.11
CA SER A 28 -4.26 -4.32 -1.97
C SER A 28 -4.84 -4.71 -0.61
N GLN A 29 -4.50 -5.90 -0.10
CA GLN A 29 -5.08 -6.38 1.15
C GLN A 29 -4.53 -5.64 2.37
N THR A 30 -3.25 -5.26 2.35
CA THR A 30 -2.58 -4.53 3.43
C THR A 30 -3.09 -3.10 3.53
N SER A 31 -3.16 -2.38 2.40
CA SER A 31 -3.68 -1.01 2.35
C SER A 31 -5.13 -0.92 2.86
N ILE A 32 -6.01 -1.81 2.38
CA ILE A 32 -7.43 -1.85 2.77
C ILE A 32 -7.57 -2.12 4.28
N LYS A 33 -6.78 -3.05 4.82
CA LYS A 33 -6.80 -3.35 6.27
C LYS A 33 -6.39 -2.13 7.10
N ALA A 34 -5.29 -1.46 6.73
CA ALA A 34 -4.83 -0.26 7.44
C ALA A 34 -5.88 0.86 7.40
N PHE A 35 -6.50 1.08 6.23
CA PHE A 35 -7.56 2.08 6.05
C PHE A 35 -8.80 1.78 6.90
N ASN A 36 -9.29 0.55 6.87
CA ASN A 36 -10.45 0.14 7.66
C ASN A 36 -10.18 0.24 9.17
N SER A 37 -8.99 -0.17 9.62
CA SER A 37 -8.56 -0.01 11.01
C SER A 37 -8.53 1.46 11.40
N SER A 38 -7.96 2.32 10.55
CA SER A 38 -7.95 3.78 10.76
C SER A 38 -9.36 4.37 10.91
N ILE A 39 -10.30 3.97 10.04
CA ILE A 39 -11.71 4.41 10.10
C ILE A 39 -12.37 3.97 11.41
N ASN A 40 -12.13 2.74 11.84
CA ASN A 40 -12.71 2.23 13.09
C ASN A 40 -12.17 2.97 14.31
N LYS A 41 -10.87 3.28 14.36
CA LYS A 41 -10.28 4.08 15.44
C LYS A 41 -10.82 5.50 15.45
N GLU A 42 -10.98 6.13 14.29
CA GLU A 42 -11.58 7.46 14.16
C GLU A 42 -13.03 7.48 14.66
N LYS A 43 -13.84 6.47 14.34
CA LYS A 43 -15.23 6.36 14.85
C LYS A 43 -15.31 6.36 16.37
N SER A 44 -14.26 5.86 17.04
CA SER A 44 -14.14 5.90 18.50
C SER A 44 -13.57 7.22 19.04
N GLY A 45 -13.28 8.19 18.18
CA GLY A 45 -12.66 9.47 18.53
C GLY A 45 -11.14 9.41 18.72
N ASP A 46 -10.52 8.24 18.54
CA ASP A 46 -9.07 8.05 18.74
C ASP A 46 -8.30 8.37 17.45
N TYR A 47 -8.16 9.66 17.16
CA TYR A 47 -7.43 10.14 15.98
C TYR A 47 -5.96 9.73 15.99
N LYS A 48 -5.33 9.61 17.18
CA LYS A 48 -3.93 9.21 17.28
C LYS A 48 -3.78 7.75 16.81
N ALA A 49 -4.58 6.84 17.35
CA ALA A 49 -4.54 5.45 16.90
C ALA A 49 -4.93 5.33 15.43
N ALA A 50 -5.90 6.12 14.94
CA ALA A 50 -6.28 6.13 13.53
C ALA A 50 -5.12 6.52 12.59
N ILE A 51 -4.27 7.46 13.01
CA ILE A 51 -3.05 7.86 12.29
C ILE A 51 -2.01 6.74 12.38
N ASP A 52 -1.79 6.18 13.57
CA ASP A 52 -0.79 5.13 13.79
C ASP A 52 -1.04 3.91 12.90
N GLU A 53 -2.31 3.52 12.68
CA GLU A 53 -2.65 2.41 11.76
C GLU A 53 -2.18 2.66 10.31
N LEU A 54 -2.24 3.90 9.84
CA LEU A 54 -1.77 4.27 8.49
C LEU A 54 -0.24 4.36 8.45
N LEU A 55 0.38 4.93 9.48
CA LEU A 55 1.84 5.12 9.54
C LEU A 55 2.62 3.81 9.56
N LYS A 56 2.07 2.73 10.13
CA LYS A 56 2.68 1.38 10.12
C LYS A 56 3.05 0.91 8.71
N VAL A 57 2.24 1.26 7.71
CA VAL A 57 2.41 0.81 6.32
C VAL A 57 2.79 1.96 5.38
N TYR A 58 2.88 3.19 5.89
CA TYR A 58 2.99 4.38 5.07
C TYR A 58 4.23 4.39 4.17
N ASN A 59 5.32 3.73 4.55
CA ASN A 59 6.53 3.63 3.71
C ASN A 59 6.24 3.04 2.32
N ASP A 60 5.32 2.09 2.24
CA ASP A 60 4.94 1.43 0.98
C ASP A 60 3.90 2.26 0.20
N TYR A 61 3.18 3.15 0.88
CA TYR A 61 2.07 3.94 0.33
C TYR A 61 2.33 5.45 0.30
N LYS A 62 3.58 5.91 0.42
CA LYS A 62 3.89 7.36 0.49
C LYS A 62 3.38 8.14 -0.73
N SER A 63 3.43 7.54 -1.91
CA SER A 63 2.95 8.14 -3.16
C SER A 63 1.44 7.97 -3.37
N ASN A 64 0.76 7.22 -2.49
CA ASN A 64 -0.66 6.97 -2.62
C ASN A 64 -1.47 8.19 -2.15
N TYR A 65 -2.22 8.78 -3.08
CA TYR A 65 -3.07 9.94 -2.82
C TYR A 65 -4.04 9.73 -1.64
N LEU A 66 -4.68 8.56 -1.54
CA LEU A 66 -5.67 8.30 -0.50
C LEU A 66 -5.04 8.25 0.89
N PHE A 67 -3.83 7.70 1.03
CA PHE A 67 -3.09 7.70 2.30
C PHE A 67 -2.78 9.12 2.76
N ASN A 68 -2.27 9.94 1.86
CA ASN A 68 -1.96 11.34 2.13
C ASN A 68 -3.22 12.15 2.49
N LEU A 69 -4.30 11.99 1.71
CA LEU A 69 -5.59 12.61 1.99
C LEU A 69 -6.12 12.23 3.39
N ARG A 70 -6.12 10.94 3.71
CA ARG A 70 -6.62 10.40 4.98
C ARG A 70 -5.77 10.87 6.16
N LEU A 71 -4.44 10.85 6.04
CA LEU A 71 -3.53 11.37 7.06
C LEU A 71 -3.75 12.86 7.26
N GLY A 72 -3.84 13.65 6.18
CA GLY A 72 -4.13 15.08 6.24
C GLY A 72 -5.40 15.40 7.01
N TRP A 73 -6.48 14.65 6.76
CA TRP A 73 -7.75 14.76 7.48
C TRP A 73 -7.61 14.42 8.97
N LEU A 74 -6.97 13.29 9.31
CA LEU A 74 -6.85 12.89 10.71
C LEU A 74 -5.97 13.84 11.52
N TYR A 75 -4.88 14.34 10.93
CA TYR A 75 -4.05 15.37 11.56
C TYR A 75 -4.83 16.67 11.78
N TYR A 76 -5.68 17.07 10.82
CA TYR A 76 -6.59 18.21 10.99
C TYR A 76 -7.58 17.98 12.13
N SER A 77 -8.23 16.82 12.17
CA SER A 77 -9.22 16.46 13.19
C SER A 77 -8.64 16.43 14.61
N LYS A 78 -7.35 16.08 14.77
CA LYS A 78 -6.64 16.19 16.06
C LYS A 78 -5.99 17.56 16.32
N LYS A 79 -6.30 18.58 15.52
CA LYS A 79 -5.80 19.96 15.61
C LYS A 79 -4.29 20.12 15.37
N ASP A 80 -3.66 19.17 14.70
CA ASP A 80 -2.25 19.24 14.30
C ASP A 80 -2.15 19.71 12.84
N TYR A 81 -2.33 21.01 12.66
CA TYR A 81 -2.41 21.64 11.34
C TYR A 81 -1.09 21.65 10.59
N SER A 82 0.04 21.58 11.31
CA SER A 82 1.37 21.51 10.69
C SER A 82 1.53 20.20 9.92
N ASN A 83 1.24 19.06 10.57
CA ASN A 83 1.28 17.77 9.90
C ASN A 83 0.16 17.61 8.88
N SER A 84 -1.03 18.17 9.13
CA SER A 84 -2.12 18.14 8.14
C SER A 84 -1.69 18.74 6.80
N LYS A 85 -1.07 19.93 6.82
CA LYS A 85 -0.53 20.57 5.61
C LYS A 85 0.53 19.72 4.93
N LYS A 86 1.42 19.09 5.71
CA LYS A 86 2.47 18.22 5.19
C LYS A 86 1.92 17.06 4.36
N TYR A 87 0.81 16.45 4.78
CA TYR A 87 0.20 15.33 4.04
C TYR A 87 -0.74 15.78 2.90
N TYR A 88 -1.09 17.06 2.79
CA TYR A 88 -1.84 17.59 1.65
C TYR A 88 -0.96 18.22 0.56
N SER A 89 0.35 18.35 0.80
CA SER A 89 1.33 18.91 -0.13
C SER A 89 2.14 17.78 -0.77
#